data_AF-A0A929VCZ0-F1
#
_entry.id   AF-A0A929VCZ0-F1
#
_cell.length_a   1.000
_cell.length_b   1.000
_cell.length_c   1.000
_cell.angle_alpha   90.00
_cell.angle_beta   90.00
_cell.angle_gamma   90.00
#
_symmetry.space_group_name_H-M   'P 1'
#
loop_
_entity.id
_entity.type
_entity.pdbx_description
1 polymer ?
#
loop_
_entity_poly.entity_id
_entity_poly.type
_entity_poly.pdbx_seq_one_letter_code
_entity_poly.pdbx_strand_id
1 'polypeptide(L)'
;MAENKGLNDFTFNWNKAHRSFFFTIQWAPVVGRPVNIEMRYSAVCYRDLYTTDDWNHFKAMVGLRSHNLMMVVSSEEAFSQGVVQIVVSSANHDYSESYIVSTLEWISRDFFGVK
;
A
#
# COMPACT_ATOMS: atom_id res chain seq x y z
N MET A 1 -20.62 -1.02 -8.55
CA MET A 1 -19.59 -0.51 -9.49
C MET A 1 -18.72 0.43 -8.70
N ALA A 2 -17.48 0.06 -8.42
CA ALA A 2 -16.55 0.95 -7.73
C ALA A 2 -16.23 2.10 -8.69
N GLU A 3 -16.45 3.35 -8.27
CA GLU A 3 -15.92 4.51 -8.99
C GLU A 3 -14.41 4.31 -9.11
N ASN A 4 -13.91 4.31 -10.34
CA ASN A 4 -12.48 4.22 -10.63
C ASN A 4 -11.84 5.56 -10.24
N LYS A 5 -11.66 5.79 -8.94
CA LYS A 5 -10.94 6.94 -8.40
C LYS A 5 -9.47 6.68 -8.62
N GLY A 6 -8.80 7.56 -9.36
CA GLY A 6 -7.37 7.46 -9.59
C GLY A 6 -6.60 7.40 -8.27
N LEU A 7 -5.37 6.91 -8.30
CA LEU A 7 -4.53 6.70 -7.11
C LEU A 7 -4.44 7.95 -6.23
N ASN A 8 -4.34 9.14 -6.83
CA ASN A 8 -4.32 10.40 -6.09
C ASN A 8 -5.66 10.68 -5.39
N ASP A 9 -6.79 10.45 -6.05
CA ASP A 9 -8.10 10.64 -5.43
C ASP A 9 -8.34 9.64 -4.30
N PHE A 10 -7.96 8.37 -4.51
CA PHE A 10 -8.03 7.35 -3.47
C PHE A 10 -7.21 7.76 -2.24
N THR A 11 -5.92 8.06 -2.44
CA THR A 11 -5.00 8.40 -1.33
C THR A 11 -5.39 9.69 -0.63
N PHE A 12 -5.81 10.72 -1.37
CA PHE A 12 -6.28 11.96 -0.78
C PHE A 12 -7.51 11.73 0.11
N ASN A 13 -8.53 11.03 -0.41
CA ASN A 13 -9.75 10.75 0.35
C ASN A 13 -9.47 9.85 1.55
N TRP A 14 -8.62 8.83 1.38
CA TRP A 14 -8.21 7.94 2.45
C TRP A 14 -7.51 8.69 3.58
N ASN A 15 -6.46 9.45 3.26
CA ASN A 15 -5.66 10.17 4.27
C ASN A 15 -6.46 11.27 4.98
N LYS A 16 -7.44 11.87 4.29
CA LYS A 16 -8.36 12.84 4.90
C LYS A 16 -9.24 12.17 5.97
N ALA A 17 -9.66 10.92 5.74
CA ALA A 17 -10.51 10.17 6.66
C ALA A 17 -9.73 9.49 7.80
N HIS A 18 -8.47 9.11 7.58
CA HIS A 18 -7.69 8.28 8.52
C HIS A 18 -6.37 8.96 8.93
N ARG A 19 -6.29 9.41 10.18
CA ARG A 19 -5.10 10.10 10.71
C ARG A 19 -4.00 9.17 11.21
N SER A 20 -4.35 7.95 11.56
CA SER A 20 -3.44 6.95 12.15
C SER A 20 -3.05 5.85 11.16
N PHE A 21 -3.46 6.00 9.90
CA PHE A 21 -3.15 5.09 8.79
C PHE A 21 -3.20 5.88 7.48
N PHE A 22 -2.06 6.17 6.87
CA PHE A 22 -2.00 6.99 5.66
C PHE A 22 -0.96 6.50 4.66
N PHE A 23 -1.17 6.87 3.40
CA PHE A 23 -0.30 6.55 2.28
C PHE A 23 0.37 7.81 1.73
N THR A 24 1.65 7.73 1.39
CA THR A 24 2.37 8.77 0.65
C THR A 24 2.82 8.20 -0.68
N ILE A 25 2.62 8.94 -1.76
CA ILE A 25 2.95 8.50 -3.12
C ILE A 25 4.09 9.35 -3.67
N GLN A 26 5.16 8.69 -4.11
CA GLN A 26 6.22 9.32 -4.88
C GLN A 26 6.03 9.03 -6.36
N TRP A 27 5.93 10.10 -7.14
CA TRP A 27 5.78 10.04 -8.59
C TRP A 27 7.13 10.20 -9.29
N ALA A 28 7.30 9.51 -10.42
CA ALA A 28 8.35 9.83 -11.38
C ALA A 28 7.75 10.70 -12.48
N PRO A 29 8.02 12.03 -12.50
CA PRO A 29 7.36 12.95 -13.44
C PRO A 29 7.56 12.58 -14.91
N VAL A 30 8.71 12.03 -15.24
CA VAL A 30 9.08 11.67 -16.63
C VAL A 30 8.17 10.59 -17.22
N VAL A 31 7.68 9.65 -16.39
CA VAL A 31 6.79 8.56 -16.84
C VAL A 31 5.34 8.78 -16.43
N GLY A 32 5.03 9.82 -15.65
CA GLY A 32 3.68 10.12 -15.18
C GLY A 32 3.06 9.00 -14.35
N ARG A 33 3.87 8.21 -13.64
CA ARG A 33 3.45 7.02 -12.86
C ARG A 33 4.13 6.99 -11.48
N PRO A 34 3.50 6.38 -10.46
CA PRO A 34 4.09 6.25 -9.13
C PRO A 34 5.25 5.25 -9.17
N VAL A 35 6.32 5.53 -8.42
CA VAL A 35 7.50 4.65 -8.28
C VAL A 35 7.66 4.11 -6.88
N ASN A 36 7.11 4.81 -5.88
CA ASN A 36 7.14 4.38 -4.49
C ASN A 36 5.84 4.76 -3.78
N ILE A 37 5.40 3.89 -2.89
CA ILE A 37 4.30 4.11 -1.97
C ILE A 37 4.84 3.81 -0.56
N GLU A 38 4.77 4.81 0.30
CA GLU A 38 5.03 4.63 1.72
C GLU A 38 3.71 4.55 2.47
N MET A 39 3.59 3.56 3.35
CA MET A 39 2.46 3.39 4.26
C MET A 39 2.93 3.61 5.69
N ARG A 40 2.21 4.45 6.42
CA ARG A 40 2.46 4.77 7.83
C ARG A 40 1.22 4.47 8.65
N TYR A 41 1.40 3.80 9.77
CA TYR A 41 0.31 3.55 10.70
C TYR A 41 0.78 3.54 12.16
N SER A 42 -0.14 3.66 13.10
CA SER A 42 0.16 3.60 14.53
C SER A 42 0.53 2.18 14.95
N ALA A 43 1.82 1.88 15.12
CA ALA A 43 2.29 0.58 15.60
C ALA A 43 1.60 0.15 16.91
N VAL A 44 1.24 1.11 17.79
CA VAL A 44 0.52 0.83 19.04
C VAL A 44 -0.90 0.31 18.78
N CYS A 45 -1.60 0.85 17.78
CA CYS A 45 -2.99 0.46 17.48
C CYS A 45 -3.08 -0.89 16.78
N TYR A 46 -2.01 -1.33 16.13
CA TYR A 46 -1.99 -2.54 15.31
C TYR A 46 -0.98 -3.58 15.80
N ARG A 47 -0.41 -3.37 17.00
CA ARG A 47 0.69 -4.17 17.56
C ARG A 47 0.42 -5.68 17.57
N ASP A 48 -0.84 -6.05 17.81
CA ASP A 48 -1.24 -7.44 17.97
C ASP A 48 -1.47 -8.16 16.62
N LEU A 49 -1.25 -7.48 15.48
CA LEU A 49 -1.32 -8.03 14.11
C LEU A 49 0.05 -8.37 13.51
N TYR A 50 1.13 -8.34 14.31
CA TYR A 50 2.50 -8.49 13.82
C TYR A 50 3.17 -9.76 14.33
N THR A 51 2.90 -10.87 13.65
CA THR A 51 3.79 -12.03 13.65
C THR A 51 4.66 -12.06 12.39
N THR A 52 5.74 -12.85 12.42
CA THR A 52 6.55 -13.12 11.23
C THR A 52 5.73 -13.75 10.09
N ASP A 53 4.72 -14.55 10.43
CA ASP A 53 3.80 -15.13 9.45
C ASP A 53 2.91 -14.06 8.81
N ASP A 54 2.40 -13.11 9.61
CA ASP A 54 1.62 -11.97 9.09
C ASP A 54 2.46 -11.11 8.16
N TRP A 55 3.73 -10.88 8.51
CA TRP A 55 4.67 -10.14 7.65
C TRP A 55 4.92 -10.85 6.31
N ASN A 56 5.18 -12.15 6.34
CA ASN A 56 5.40 -12.93 5.12
C ASN A 56 4.12 -13.00 4.26
N HIS A 57 2.96 -13.18 4.90
CA HIS A 57 1.67 -13.16 4.24
C HIS A 57 1.39 -11.80 3.59
N PHE A 58 1.64 -10.70 4.31
CA PHE A 58 1.49 -9.34 3.80
C PHE A 58 2.29 -9.13 2.51
N LYS A 59 3.60 -9.42 2.53
CA LYS A 59 4.47 -9.27 1.34
C LYS A 59 3.96 -10.07 0.15
N ALA A 60 3.62 -11.35 0.38
CA ALA A 60 3.15 -12.24 -0.67
C ALA A 60 1.83 -11.74 -1.30
N MET A 61 0.89 -11.29 -0.47
CA MET A 61 -0.41 -10.82 -0.92
C MET A 61 -0.35 -9.47 -1.63
N VAL A 62 0.56 -8.57 -1.24
CA VAL A 62 0.81 -7.32 -1.98
C VAL A 62 1.26 -7.63 -3.41
N GLY A 63 2.22 -8.55 -3.58
CA GLY A 63 2.66 -8.98 -4.91
C GLY A 63 1.53 -9.62 -5.71
N LEU A 64 0.82 -10.58 -5.12
CA LEU A 64 -0.25 -11.32 -5.79
C LEU A 64 -1.40 -10.40 -6.25
N ARG A 65 -1.91 -9.53 -5.35
CA ARG A 65 -3.07 -8.67 -5.63
C ARG A 65 -2.76 -7.54 -6.60
N SER A 66 -1.51 -7.08 -6.62
CA SER A 66 -1.06 -6.06 -7.55
C SER A 66 -0.65 -6.64 -8.92
N HIS A 67 -0.83 -7.95 -9.16
CA HIS A 67 -0.31 -8.62 -10.35
C HIS A 67 1.21 -8.40 -10.53
N ASN A 68 1.96 -8.44 -9.42
CA ASN A 68 3.40 -8.17 -9.32
C ASN A 68 3.82 -6.74 -9.71
N LEU A 69 2.88 -5.78 -9.77
CA LEU A 69 3.21 -4.36 -9.96
C LEU A 69 3.78 -3.71 -8.70
N MET A 70 3.50 -4.26 -7.52
CA MET A 70 3.94 -3.74 -6.24
C MET A 70 4.82 -4.74 -5.51
N MET A 71 5.93 -4.27 -4.94
CA MET A 71 6.84 -5.08 -4.13
C MET A 71 7.17 -4.36 -2.84
N VAL A 72 6.97 -5.05 -1.71
CA VAL A 72 7.36 -4.55 -0.40
C VAL A 72 8.88 -4.66 -0.25
N VAL A 73 9.54 -3.55 0.06
CA VAL A 73 11.01 -3.47 0.21
C VAL A 73 11.46 -3.14 1.63
N SER A 74 10.53 -2.84 2.53
CA SER A 74 10.84 -2.61 3.94
C SER A 74 11.19 -3.92 4.66
N SER A 75 11.86 -3.82 5.81
CA SER A 75 12.12 -4.94 6.70
C SER A 75 10.92 -5.27 7.59
N GLU A 76 10.94 -6.44 8.23
CA GLU A 76 9.98 -6.83 9.27
C GLU A 76 10.04 -5.88 10.48
N GLU A 77 11.23 -5.37 10.79
CA GLU A 77 11.40 -4.37 11.86
C GLU A 77 10.71 -3.05 11.52
N ALA A 78 10.84 -2.56 10.29
CA ALA A 78 10.11 -1.36 9.87
C ALA A 78 8.59 -1.59 9.91
N PHE A 79 8.14 -2.79 9.51
CA PHE A 79 6.74 -3.19 9.62
C PHE A 79 6.26 -3.12 11.08
N SER A 80 6.98 -3.69 12.04
CA SER A 80 6.57 -3.62 13.46
C SER A 80 6.59 -2.20 14.05
N GLN A 81 7.34 -1.28 13.43
CA GLN A 81 7.36 0.14 13.79
C GLN A 81 6.30 0.99 13.06
N GLY A 82 5.49 0.37 12.20
CA GLY A 82 4.43 1.05 11.46
C GLY A 82 4.87 1.78 10.21
N VAL A 83 5.93 1.27 9.56
CA VAL A 83 6.49 1.82 8.33
C VAL A 83 6.64 0.73 7.29
N VAL A 84 5.99 0.91 6.14
CA VAL A 84 6.13 0.02 5.00
C VAL A 84 6.47 0.81 3.76
N GLN A 85 7.47 0.34 3.04
CA GLN A 85 7.84 0.89 1.74
C GLN A 85 7.52 -0.13 0.65
N ILE A 86 6.86 0.35 -0.39
CA ILE A 86 6.42 -0.45 -1.53
C ILE A 86 6.95 0.22 -2.79
N VAL A 87 7.76 -0.49 -3.56
CA VAL A 87 8.16 -0.03 -4.89
C VAL A 87 7.11 -0.44 -5.91
N VAL A 88 6.93 0.41 -6.92
CA VAL A 88 6.00 0.17 -8.01
C VAL A 88 6.77 -0.02 -9.31
N SER A 89 6.51 -1.11 -10.02
CA SER A 89 7.04 -1.42 -11.35
C SER A 89 6.40 -0.53 -12.42
N SER A 90 6.62 0.78 -12.31
CA SER A 90 5.93 1.81 -13.09
C SER A 90 6.17 1.74 -14.60
N ALA A 91 7.32 1.20 -15.00
CA ALA A 91 7.71 1.00 -16.39
C ALA A 91 7.14 -0.29 -17.01
N ASN A 92 6.42 -1.12 -16.25
CA ASN A 92 5.88 -2.35 -16.78
C ASN A 92 4.78 -2.07 -17.83
N HIS A 93 4.74 -2.92 -18.86
CA HIS A 93 3.84 -2.78 -20.00
C HIS A 93 2.37 -3.04 -19.64
N ASP A 94 2.14 -3.83 -18.60
CA ASP A 94 0.84 -4.17 -18.02
C ASP A 94 0.48 -3.28 -16.81
N TYR A 95 1.18 -2.16 -16.63
CA TYR A 95 0.89 -1.21 -15.55
C TYR A 95 -0.60 -0.83 -15.54
N SER A 96 -1.21 -1.01 -14.38
CA SER A 96 -2.59 -0.61 -14.13
C SER A 96 -2.71 0.05 -12.77
N GLU A 97 -3.12 1.31 -12.76
CA GLU A 97 -3.38 2.05 -11.53
C GLU A 97 -4.51 1.43 -10.71
N SER A 98 -5.49 0.78 -11.36
CA SER A 98 -6.59 0.12 -10.65
C SER A 98 -6.12 -1.06 -9.80
N TYR A 99 -5.08 -1.79 -10.22
CA TYR A 99 -4.49 -2.85 -9.40
C TYR A 99 -3.77 -2.29 -8.18
N ILE A 100 -3.14 -1.13 -8.32
CA ILE A 100 -2.52 -0.43 -7.18
C ILE A 100 -3.61 -0.01 -6.20
N VAL A 101 -4.64 0.71 -6.65
CA VAL A 101 -5.74 1.18 -5.80
C VAL A 101 -6.43 0.02 -5.09
N SER A 102 -6.81 -1.02 -5.82
CA SER A 102 -7.43 -2.23 -5.25
C SER A 102 -6.53 -2.90 -4.19
N THR A 103 -5.22 -2.94 -4.42
CA THR A 103 -4.27 -3.48 -3.45
C THR A 103 -4.20 -2.62 -2.18
N LEU A 104 -4.17 -1.29 -2.30
CA LEU A 104 -4.17 -0.38 -1.14
C LEU A 104 -5.50 -0.45 -0.36
N GLU A 105 -6.63 -0.59 -1.05
CA GLU A 105 -7.93 -0.84 -0.43
C GLU A 105 -7.93 -2.14 0.37
N TRP A 106 -7.42 -3.24 -0.21
CA TRP A 106 -7.30 -4.51 0.50
C TRP A 106 -6.36 -4.42 1.71
N ILE A 107 -5.17 -3.83 1.55
CA ILE A 107 -4.20 -3.65 2.64
C ILE A 107 -4.91 -2.96 3.81
N SER A 108 -5.59 -1.86 3.53
CA SER A 108 -6.16 -1.03 4.58
C SER A 108 -7.43 -1.63 5.22
N ARG A 109 -8.38 -2.10 4.41
CA ARG A 109 -9.70 -2.54 4.89
C ARG A 109 -9.72 -4.00 5.32
N ASP A 110 -9.05 -4.88 4.58
CA ASP A 110 -9.15 -6.33 4.79
C ASP A 110 -7.99 -6.86 5.62
N PHE A 111 -6.76 -6.42 5.34
CA PHE A 111 -5.59 -6.88 6.09
C PHE A 111 -5.48 -6.17 7.45
N PHE A 112 -5.55 -4.84 7.46
CA PHE A 112 -5.48 -4.05 8.70
C PHE A 112 -6.82 -3.80 9.39
N GLY A 113 -7.95 -4.10 8.73
CA GLY A 113 -9.27 -3.92 9.33
C GLY A 113 -9.62 -2.45 9.63
N VAL A 114 -9.03 -1.49 8.91
CA VAL A 114 -9.29 -0.06 9.11
C VAL A 114 -10.73 0.24 8.72
N LYS A 115 -11.48 0.84 9.65
CA LYS A 115 -12.90 1.18 9.50
C LYS A 115 -13.10 2.59 8.96
#